data_AF-A7SRF5-F1
#
_entry.id   AF-A7SRF5-F1
#
_cell.length_a   1.000
_cell.length_b   1.000
_cell.length_c   1.000
_cell.angle_alpha   90.00
_cell.angle_beta   90.00
_cell.angle_gamma   90.00
#
_symmetry.space_group_name_H-M   'P 1'
#
loop_
_entity.id
_entity.type
_entity.pdbx_description
1 polymer ?
#
loop_
_entity_poly.entity_id
_entity_poly.type
_entity_poly.pdbx_seq_one_letter_code
_entity_poly.pdbx_strand_id
1 'polypeptide(L)'
;LRSLASHMEAEYPDLFETACTKLGITPATARSTFFSVAKEIFQTGINWGRIVALFTFGGVVAHHFIESERPEMVPHVVEWIPSFIADNLLSWIMENGGWVSLKKL
;
A
#
# COMPACT_ATOMS: atom_id res chain seq x y z
N LEU A 1 -0.08 2.22 12.34
CA LEU A 1 0.28 1.46 11.11
C LEU A 1 0.26 -0.04 11.35
N ARG A 2 1.22 -0.64 12.07
CA ARG A 2 1.19 -2.09 12.36
C ARG A 2 -0.11 -2.56 13.04
N SER A 3 -0.58 -1.85 14.07
CA SER A 3 -1.85 -2.17 14.74
C SER A 3 -3.07 -2.08 13.83
N LEU A 4 -3.10 -1.11 12.91
CA LEU A 4 -4.20 -0.93 11.97
C LEU A 4 -4.19 -2.03 10.90
N ALA A 5 -3.02 -2.38 10.38
CA ALA A 5 -2.86 -3.49 9.44
C ALA A 5 -3.33 -4.81 10.07
N SER A 6 -2.87 -5.12 11.30
CA SER A 6 -3.31 -6.32 12.02
C SER A 6 -4.80 -6.34 12.32
N HIS A 7 -5.43 -5.17 12.53
CA HIS A 7 -6.87 -5.10 12.75
C HIS A 7 -7.66 -5.39 11.47
N MET A 8 -7.26 -4.80 10.33
CA MET A 8 -7.92 -5.07 9.05
C MET A 8 -7.71 -6.52 8.60
N GLU A 9 -6.54 -7.12 8.84
CA GLU A 9 -6.25 -8.56 8.63
C GLU A 9 -7.15 -9.48 9.45
N ALA A 10 -7.39 -9.16 10.72
CA ALA A 10 -8.26 -9.95 11.58
C ALA A 10 -9.76 -9.81 11.21
N GLU A 11 -10.16 -8.63 10.75
CA GLU A 11 -11.56 -8.30 10.49
C GLU A 11 -12.02 -8.76 9.09
N TYR A 12 -11.10 -8.81 8.11
CA TYR A 12 -11.42 -9.15 6.71
C TYR A 12 -10.31 -9.99 6.03
N PRO A 13 -10.09 -11.24 6.47
CA PRO A 13 -8.99 -12.07 5.94
C PRO A 13 -9.09 -12.32 4.42
N ASP A 14 -10.29 -12.54 3.90
CA ASP A 14 -10.50 -12.86 2.48
C ASP A 14 -10.51 -11.63 1.56
N LEU A 15 -10.68 -10.42 2.12
CA LEU A 15 -10.79 -9.18 1.35
C LEU A 15 -9.50 -8.91 0.55
N PHE A 16 -8.37 -9.22 1.16
CA PHE A 16 -7.05 -8.95 0.61
C PHE A 16 -6.72 -9.84 -0.57
N GLU A 17 -6.96 -11.14 -0.45
CA GLU A 17 -6.76 -12.08 -1.55
C GLU A 17 -7.77 -11.84 -2.68
N THR A 18 -9.01 -11.50 -2.33
CA THR A 18 -10.04 -11.12 -3.31
C THR A 18 -9.64 -9.85 -4.08
N ALA A 19 -9.04 -8.87 -3.42
CA ALA A 19 -8.59 -7.64 -4.06
C ALA A 19 -7.46 -7.90 -5.07
N CYS A 20 -6.43 -8.67 -4.68
CA CYS A 20 -5.33 -9.03 -5.56
C CYS A 20 -5.79 -9.84 -6.78
N THR A 21 -6.71 -10.79 -6.56
CA THR A 21 -7.32 -11.57 -7.65
C THR A 21 -8.10 -10.68 -8.62
N LYS A 22 -8.95 -9.79 -8.11
CA LYS A 22 -9.74 -8.86 -8.96
C LYS A 22 -8.86 -7.90 -9.75
N LEU A 23 -7.74 -7.48 -9.18
CA LEU A 23 -6.77 -6.59 -9.81
C LEU A 23 -5.83 -7.31 -10.78
N GLY A 24 -5.92 -8.63 -10.90
CA GLY A 24 -5.08 -9.44 -11.80
C GLY A 24 -3.60 -9.29 -11.48
N ILE A 25 -3.25 -9.26 -10.19
CA ILE A 25 -1.86 -9.09 -9.76
C ILE A 25 -1.06 -10.36 -10.09
N THR A 26 0.00 -10.18 -10.86
CA THR A 26 0.98 -11.21 -11.23
C THR A 26 2.38 -10.58 -11.18
N PRO A 27 3.47 -11.34 -11.21
CA PRO A 27 4.82 -10.76 -11.27
C PRO A 27 4.99 -9.75 -12.43
N ALA A 28 4.37 -10.00 -13.57
CA ALA A 28 4.45 -9.13 -14.75
C ALA A 28 3.63 -7.83 -14.63
N THR A 29 2.51 -7.87 -13.90
CA THR A 29 1.55 -6.74 -13.80
C THR A 29 1.65 -5.98 -12.48
N ALA A 30 2.24 -6.56 -11.44
CA ALA A 30 2.16 -6.04 -10.08
C ALA A 30 2.65 -4.60 -9.94
N ARG A 31 3.76 -4.25 -10.60
CA ARG A 31 4.27 -2.87 -10.54
C ARG A 31 3.30 -1.88 -11.18
N SER A 32 2.86 -2.11 -12.40
CA SER A 32 1.95 -1.18 -13.08
C SER A 32 0.61 -1.08 -12.35
N THR A 33 0.04 -2.21 -11.93
CA THR A 33 -1.18 -2.25 -11.13
C THR A 33 -1.01 -1.50 -9.81
N PHE A 34 0.10 -1.70 -9.11
CA PHE A 34 0.36 -1.02 -7.83
C PHE A 34 0.35 0.50 -7.98
N PHE A 35 1.09 1.02 -8.95
CA PHE A 35 1.17 2.46 -9.19
C PHE A 35 -0.16 3.05 -9.70
N SER A 36 -0.95 2.30 -10.46
CA SER A 36 -2.29 2.73 -10.90
C SER A 36 -3.25 2.86 -9.71
N VAL A 37 -3.33 1.84 -8.84
CA VAL A 37 -4.16 1.89 -7.63
C VAL A 37 -3.68 2.98 -6.67
N ALA A 38 -2.37 3.15 -6.53
CA ALA A 38 -1.81 4.24 -5.74
C ALA A 38 -2.28 5.62 -6.26
N LYS A 39 -2.25 5.85 -7.57
CA LYS A 39 -2.78 7.08 -8.16
C LYS A 39 -4.27 7.28 -7.88
N GLU A 40 -5.07 6.21 -7.96
CA GLU A 40 -6.51 6.27 -7.66
C GLU A 40 -6.79 6.64 -6.20
N ILE A 41 -6.04 6.06 -5.25
CA ILE A 41 -6.15 6.38 -3.81
C ILE A 41 -6.02 7.89 -3.56
N PHE A 42 -5.14 8.57 -4.30
CA PHE A 42 -4.86 10.00 -4.13
C PHE A 42 -5.57 10.91 -5.14
N GLN A 43 -6.41 10.38 -6.03
CA GLN A 43 -7.03 11.15 -7.11
C GLN A 43 -7.84 12.35 -6.61
N THR A 44 -8.46 12.24 -5.43
CA THR A 44 -9.29 13.29 -4.83
C THR A 44 -8.61 14.03 -3.68
N GLY A 45 -7.28 13.92 -3.57
CA GLY A 45 -6.47 14.62 -2.56
C GLY A 45 -5.63 13.70 -1.66
N ILE A 46 -4.80 14.33 -0.82
CA ILE A 46 -3.86 13.65 0.07
C ILE A 46 -4.30 13.87 1.52
N ASN A 47 -4.34 12.79 2.30
CA ASN A 47 -4.48 12.84 3.76
C ASN A 47 -3.79 11.62 4.38
N TRP A 48 -3.59 11.67 5.70
CA TRP A 48 -2.93 10.59 6.44
C TRP A 48 -3.64 9.24 6.31
N GLY A 49 -4.97 9.21 6.26
CA GLY A 49 -5.74 7.97 6.06
C GLY A 49 -5.43 7.30 4.72
N ARG A 50 -5.26 8.07 3.65
CA ARG A 50 -4.88 7.58 2.32
C ARG A 50 -3.44 7.12 2.25
N ILE A 51 -2.53 7.83 2.93
CA ILE A 51 -1.14 7.38 3.08
C ILE A 51 -1.11 6.02 3.78
N VAL A 52 -1.90 5.85 4.84
CA VAL A 52 -2.05 4.57 5.51
C VAL A 52 -2.65 3.51 4.59
N ALA A 53 -3.67 3.84 3.78
CA ALA A 53 -4.24 2.93 2.79
C ALA A 53 -3.20 2.45 1.75
N LEU A 54 -2.27 3.30 1.32
CA LEU A 54 -1.16 2.90 0.44
C LEU A 54 -0.26 1.84 1.10
N PHE A 55 0.10 2.03 2.38
CA PHE A 55 0.88 1.04 3.12
C PHE A 55 0.11 -0.28 3.29
N THR A 56 -1.17 -0.22 3.63
CA THR A 56 -2.03 -1.41 3.73
C THR A 56 -2.06 -2.14 2.40
N PHE A 57 -2.30 -1.43 1.29
CA PHE A 57 -2.32 -2.04 -0.04
C PHE A 57 -0.99 -2.69 -0.40
N GLY A 58 0.15 -2.08 -0.08
CA GLY A 58 1.46 -2.73 -0.26
C GLY A 58 1.62 -4.01 0.57
N GLY A 59 1.14 -4.02 1.81
CA GLY A 59 1.10 -5.24 2.64
C GLY A 59 0.27 -6.36 2.02
N VAL A 60 -0.89 -6.02 1.46
CA VAL A 60 -1.79 -6.94 0.76
C VAL A 60 -1.14 -7.57 -0.45
N VAL A 61 -0.49 -6.76 -1.29
CA VAL A 61 0.24 -7.26 -2.47
C VAL A 61 1.41 -8.15 -2.05
N ALA A 62 2.15 -7.78 -1.00
CA ALA A 62 3.23 -8.60 -0.48
C ALA A 62 2.74 -9.94 0.07
N HIS A 63 1.63 -9.94 0.83
CA HIS A 63 1.03 -11.16 1.37
C HIS A 63 0.53 -12.09 0.26
N HIS A 64 -0.15 -11.55 -0.75
CA HIS A 64 -0.59 -12.32 -1.92
C HIS A 64 0.56 -13.07 -2.61
N PHE A 65 1.74 -12.44 -2.73
CA PHE A 65 2.90 -13.11 -3.30
C PHE A 65 3.51 -14.18 -2.40
N ILE A 66 3.38 -14.05 -1.07
CA ILE A 66 3.78 -15.12 -0.15
C ILE A 66 2.85 -16.33 -0.31
N GLU A 67 1.53 -16.11 -0.30
CA GLU A 67 0.52 -17.16 -0.45
C GLU A 67 0.59 -17.84 -1.83
N SER A 68 0.98 -17.10 -2.87
CA SER A 68 1.14 -17.61 -4.23
C SER A 68 2.49 -18.28 -4.49
N GLU A 69 3.27 -18.62 -3.46
CA GLU A 69 4.61 -19.25 -3.56
C GLU A 69 5.62 -18.41 -4.37
N ARG A 70 5.54 -17.08 -4.28
CA ARG A 70 6.39 -16.10 -4.97
C ARG A 70 7.05 -15.08 -4.01
N PRO A 71 7.68 -15.52 -2.91
CA PRO A 71 8.23 -14.59 -1.91
C PRO A 71 9.33 -13.67 -2.46
N GLU A 72 9.95 -14.00 -3.60
CA GLU A 72 10.94 -13.17 -4.29
C GLU A 72 10.39 -11.81 -4.75
N MET A 73 9.07 -11.67 -4.84
CA MET A 73 8.43 -10.41 -5.24
C MET A 73 8.33 -9.40 -4.09
N VAL A 74 8.39 -9.84 -2.84
CA VAL A 74 8.18 -8.97 -1.66
C VAL A 74 9.15 -7.78 -1.60
N PRO A 75 10.47 -7.94 -1.84
CA PRO A 75 11.40 -6.80 -1.86
C PRO A 75 11.01 -5.72 -2.88
N HIS A 76 10.50 -6.11 -4.05
CA HIS A 76 10.05 -5.15 -5.05
C HIS A 76 8.84 -4.34 -4.57
N VAL A 77 7.87 -4.99 -3.91
CA VAL A 77 6.71 -4.29 -3.33
C VAL A 77 7.16 -3.27 -2.27
N VAL A 78 8.13 -3.64 -1.44
CA VAL A 78 8.70 -2.76 -0.42
C VAL A 78 9.40 -1.55 -1.03
N GLU A 79 9.98 -1.65 -2.23
CA GLU A 79 10.62 -0.54 -2.95
C GLU A 79 9.62 0.42 -3.60
N TRP A 80 8.43 -0.05 -3.99
CA TRP A 80 7.46 0.79 -4.70
C TRP A 80 6.82 1.85 -3.80
N ILE A 81 6.59 1.55 -2.53
CA ILE A 81 6.04 2.52 -1.56
C ILE A 81 6.94 3.75 -1.39
N PRO A 82 8.23 3.63 -1.03
CA PRO A 82 9.10 4.80 -0.87
C PRO A 82 9.31 5.54 -2.19
N SER A 83 9.36 4.84 -3.34
CA SER A 83 9.38 5.49 -4.66
C SER A 83 8.13 6.35 -4.88
N PHE A 84 6.93 5.82 -4.64
CA PHE A 84 5.69 6.58 -4.81
C PHE A 84 5.62 7.77 -3.86
N ILE A 85 6.06 7.60 -2.60
CA ILE A 85 6.11 8.68 -1.61
C ILE A 85 7.05 9.79 -2.07
N ALA A 86 8.28 9.45 -2.47
CA ALA A 86 9.28 10.41 -2.91
C ALA A 86 8.78 11.22 -4.11
N ASP A 87 8.15 10.55 -5.07
CA ASP A 87 7.73 11.16 -6.33
C ASP A 87 6.44 11.99 -6.19
N ASN A 88 5.54 11.66 -5.25
CA ASN A 88 4.18 12.20 -5.25
C ASN A 88 3.72 12.82 -3.91
N LEU A 89 4.24 12.37 -2.77
CA LEU A 89 3.66 12.66 -1.46
C LEU A 89 4.60 13.43 -0.52
N LEU A 90 5.90 13.48 -0.83
CA LEU A 90 6.92 14.02 0.06
C LEU A 90 6.66 15.47 0.46
N SER A 91 6.33 16.34 -0.50
CA SER A 91 6.03 17.76 -0.21
C SER A 91 4.84 17.91 0.75
N TRP A 92 3.73 17.20 0.48
CA TRP A 92 2.56 17.25 1.35
C TRP A 92 2.88 16.74 2.76
N ILE A 93 3.64 15.64 2.87
CA ILE A 93 4.07 15.09 4.17
C ILE A 93 4.86 16.14 4.95
N MET A 94 5.82 16.82 4.33
CA MET A 94 6.63 17.86 4.99
C MET A 94 5.77 19.04 5.44
N GLU A 95 4.88 19.52 4.58
CA GLU A 95 3.96 20.63 4.86
C GLU A 95 2.95 20.31 5.98
N ASN A 96 2.62 19.02 6.16
CA ASN A 96 1.66 18.57 7.17
C ASN A 96 2.34 18.07 8.46
N GLY A 97 3.51 18.62 8.79
CA GLY A 97 4.23 18.35 10.04
C GLY A 97 5.01 17.04 10.05
N GLY A 98 5.24 16.44 8.88
CA GLY A 98 5.99 15.21 8.73
C GLY A 98 5.31 13.99 9.37
N TRP A 99 6.04 12.88 9.39
CA TRP A 99 5.55 11.60 9.93
C TRP A 99 5.17 11.64 11.41
N VAL A 100 5.64 12.63 12.18
CA VAL A 100 5.28 12.79 13.60
C VAL A 100 3.81 13.18 13.79
N SER A 101 3.19 13.83 12.80
CA SER A 101 1.76 14.16 12.82
C SER A 101 0.88 12.91 12.79
N LEU A 102 1.33 11.82 12.15
CA LEU A 102 0.60 10.56 12.09
C LEU A 102 0.46 9.89 13.48
N LYS A 103 1.37 10.16 14.43
CA LYS A 103 1.30 9.60 15.80
C LYS A 103 0.17 10.20 16.65
N LYS A 104 -0.50 11.24 16.16
CA LYS A 104 -1.59 11.94 16.85
C LYS A 104 -2.98 11.48 16.41
N LEU A 105 -3.05 10.58 15.42
CA LEU A 105 -4.27 9.87 14.98
C LEU A 105 -4.44 8.60 15.79
#